data_AF-A0A2V7ENW0-F1
#
_entry.id   AF-A0A2V7ENW0-F1
#
_cell.length_a   1.000
_cell.length_b   1.000
_cell.length_c   1.000
_cell.angle_alpha   90.00
_cell.angle_beta   90.00
_cell.angle_gamma   90.00
#
_symmetry.space_group_name_H-M   'P 1'
#
loop_
_entity.id
_entity.type
_entity.pdbx_description
1 polymer ?
#
loop_
_entity_poly.entity_id
_entity_poly.type
_entity_poly.pdbx_seq_one_letter_code
_entity_poly.pdbx_strand_id
1 'polypeptide(L)'
;NLILSDQYKHTIIWYIVRDEGSASHPTGAIAAAPFMSASDLLHATPKLYFMPDDSLLGEFRKDFSGDLGMVEEYPSVPKEGRAFAGAEKIIDSDTLLARINADANTLVDVRQLLTAREMDLLLGDNDRHPDQWKWARLGKKEDALWEPIPRDRDKVFVSYGGLLMNIARFGLPNLVTFRSRYPDPSALFSNAGEFDRRMLGSLDKSVYPVIDNAVRAMPPEYASSSREIAAKLKARRDGLRGAADKYYRELWTVADIHGTDADDQATVIRSGDGIVDVRIQSGNSNPYFSRRFNASETREIRIYLHGGNDRATVEGTVGRNILVRIIGGNGTNTFTDLSMVEGRRNPTRFYDAGTVENVKYARDTVDENINFDNAFNHYFNRRPWLRAYGKLIPPQTDRGGGMRPIGEIHSLRGVGIYPVIGVTRYSYGFRKVPYSMMTKADVAYGAGSNRWRVRAALDKRFEESDVHVPITAHMSQFEVVQFHGFGNDVPD
;
A
#
# COMPACT_ATOMS: atom_id res chain seq x y z
N ASN A 1 11.27 14.35 -14.46
CA ASN A 1 12.76 14.42 -14.36
C ASN A 1 13.18 14.77 -12.95
N LEU A 2 13.60 13.79 -12.14
CA LEU A 2 14.21 14.04 -10.84
C LEU A 2 15.58 14.71 -11.04
N ILE A 3 15.65 16.01 -10.83
CA ILE A 3 16.91 16.75 -10.79
C ILE A 3 17.49 16.55 -9.40
N LEU A 4 18.29 15.50 -9.22
CA LEU A 4 19.15 15.38 -8.05
C LEU A 4 20.09 16.59 -7.97
N SER A 5 20.20 17.18 -6.79
CA SER A 5 21.18 18.25 -6.52
C SER A 5 22.58 17.81 -6.96
N ASP A 6 23.36 18.76 -7.47
CA ASP A 6 24.72 18.54 -7.98
C ASP A 6 25.64 17.82 -7.00
N GLN A 7 25.40 17.97 -5.68
CA GLN A 7 26.15 17.30 -4.62
C GLN A 7 26.09 15.76 -4.69
N TYR A 8 25.08 15.20 -5.34
CA TYR A 8 24.93 13.75 -5.47
C TYR A 8 25.54 13.20 -6.76
N LYS A 9 25.92 14.05 -7.74
CA LYS A 9 26.51 13.59 -9.01
C LYS A 9 27.71 12.67 -8.75
N HIS A 10 27.76 11.56 -9.49
CA HIS A 10 28.79 10.50 -9.37
C HIS A 10 28.81 9.71 -8.05
N THR A 11 27.87 9.93 -7.13
CA THR A 11 27.69 9.06 -5.96
C THR A 11 26.85 7.83 -6.29
N ILE A 12 26.84 6.82 -5.41
CA ILE A 12 25.98 5.63 -5.55
C ILE A 12 24.48 6.01 -5.64
N ILE A 13 24.06 7.07 -4.97
CA ILE A 13 22.67 7.57 -4.99
C ILE A 13 22.31 8.06 -6.40
N TRP A 14 23.23 8.78 -7.06
CA TRP A 14 23.00 9.25 -8.42
C TRP A 14 22.92 8.12 -9.43
N TYR A 15 23.76 7.09 -9.31
CA TYR A 15 23.64 5.91 -10.16
C TYR A 15 22.31 5.17 -9.93
N ILE A 16 21.86 5.04 -8.68
CA ILE A 16 20.56 4.43 -8.37
C ILE A 16 19.41 5.20 -9.05
N VAL A 17 19.32 6.52 -8.86
CA VAL A 17 18.22 7.32 -9.45
C VAL A 17 18.30 7.37 -10.98
N ARG A 18 19.51 7.40 -11.54
CA ARG A 18 19.68 7.36 -13.01
C ARG A 18 19.25 6.01 -13.59
N ASP A 19 19.65 4.91 -12.95
CA ASP A 19 19.25 3.56 -13.35
C ASP A 19 17.73 3.37 -13.17
N GLU A 20 17.13 3.96 -12.15
CA GLU A 20 15.68 3.99 -11.94
C GLU A 20 14.95 4.64 -13.13
N GLY A 21 15.46 5.77 -13.63
CA GLY A 21 14.92 6.41 -14.83
C GLY A 21 15.01 5.54 -16.08
N SER A 22 16.06 4.73 -16.20
CA SER A 22 16.24 3.79 -17.33
C SER A 22 15.41 2.49 -17.21
N ALA A 23 14.77 2.26 -16.06
CA ALA A 23 13.98 1.05 -15.81
C ALA A 23 12.59 1.10 -16.48
N SER A 24 12.11 2.28 -16.85
CA SER A 24 10.82 2.49 -17.53
C SER A 24 10.90 2.18 -19.03
N HIS A 25 9.82 1.66 -19.60
CA HIS A 25 9.72 1.44 -21.05
C HIS A 25 9.30 2.73 -21.75
N PRO A 26 10.07 3.24 -22.74
CA PRO A 26 9.86 4.58 -23.32
C PRO A 26 8.51 4.74 -24.04
N THR A 27 7.88 3.63 -24.46
CA THR A 27 6.54 3.62 -25.07
C THR A 27 5.52 2.78 -24.30
N GLY A 28 5.76 2.53 -23.00
CA GLY A 28 4.90 1.67 -22.17
C GLY A 28 3.44 2.14 -22.10
N ALA A 29 3.22 3.45 -21.96
CA ALA A 29 1.87 4.02 -21.91
C ALA A 29 1.08 3.81 -23.22
N ILE A 30 1.75 3.91 -24.37
CA ILE A 30 1.16 3.62 -25.69
C ILE A 30 0.81 2.13 -25.79
N ALA A 31 1.68 1.26 -25.26
CA ALA A 31 1.45 -0.19 -25.22
C ALA A 31 0.22 -0.57 -24.41
N ALA A 32 -0.05 0.15 -23.33
CA ALA A 32 -1.12 -0.14 -22.40
C ALA A 32 -2.51 0.22 -22.96
N ALA A 33 -2.60 1.25 -23.79
CA ALA A 33 -3.89 1.80 -24.25
C ALA A 33 -4.81 0.77 -24.90
N PRO A 34 -4.36 -0.10 -25.84
CA PRO A 34 -5.23 -1.12 -26.42
C PRO A 34 -5.77 -2.15 -25.41
N PHE A 35 -5.00 -2.49 -24.37
CA PHE A 35 -5.47 -3.39 -23.31
C PHE A 35 -6.59 -2.75 -22.48
N MET A 36 -6.45 -1.46 -22.17
CA MET A 36 -7.47 -0.71 -21.44
C MET A 36 -8.74 -0.56 -22.28
N SER A 37 -8.62 -0.23 -23.57
CA SER A 37 -9.76 -0.17 -24.50
C SER A 37 -10.49 -1.51 -24.58
N ALA A 38 -9.77 -2.63 -24.62
CA ALA A 38 -10.35 -3.96 -24.73
C ALA A 38 -10.99 -4.47 -23.42
N SER A 39 -10.89 -3.73 -22.32
CA SER A 39 -11.61 -3.98 -21.05
C SER A 39 -12.58 -2.87 -20.69
N ASP A 40 -12.94 -2.01 -21.66
CA ASP A 40 -13.87 -0.91 -21.45
C ASP A 40 -13.47 0.00 -20.26
N LEU A 41 -12.17 0.12 -19.98
CA LEU A 41 -11.66 1.05 -18.98
C LEU A 41 -11.62 2.44 -19.59
N LEU A 42 -12.00 3.47 -18.80
CA LEU A 42 -11.77 4.84 -19.22
C LEU A 42 -10.27 5.14 -19.20
N HIS A 43 -9.71 5.59 -20.31
CA HIS A 43 -8.29 5.95 -20.37
C HIS A 43 -8.01 6.99 -21.46
N ALA A 44 -6.99 7.82 -21.24
CA ALA A 44 -6.41 8.60 -22.32
C ALA A 44 -5.61 7.68 -23.25
N THR A 45 -5.57 7.99 -24.55
CA THR A 45 -4.76 7.23 -25.52
C THR A 45 -3.58 8.07 -25.96
N PRO A 46 -2.39 7.88 -25.37
CA PRO A 46 -1.20 8.62 -25.78
C PRO A 46 -0.77 8.22 -27.18
N LYS A 47 -0.28 9.20 -27.94
CA LYS A 47 0.32 9.03 -29.25
C LYS A 47 1.71 9.62 -29.24
N LEU A 48 2.64 8.97 -29.94
CA LEU A 48 4.01 9.44 -30.07
C LEU A 48 4.07 10.58 -31.09
N TYR A 49 4.71 11.69 -30.71
CA TYR A 49 4.94 12.84 -31.57
C TYR A 49 6.39 13.29 -31.47
N PHE A 50 6.94 13.72 -32.60
CA PHE A 50 8.15 14.53 -32.63
C PHE A 50 7.72 15.98 -32.78
N MET A 51 8.04 16.80 -31.79
CA MET A 51 7.57 18.18 -31.72
C MET A 51 8.44 19.05 -32.61
N PRO A 52 7.87 19.69 -33.65
CA PRO A 52 8.64 20.52 -34.56
C PRO A 52 9.14 21.80 -33.88
N ASP A 53 10.23 22.34 -34.40
CA ASP A 53 10.70 23.68 -34.03
C ASP A 53 9.80 24.77 -34.65
N ASP A 54 8.59 24.91 -34.11
CA ASP A 54 7.54 25.77 -34.66
C ASP A 54 7.25 26.97 -33.76
N SER A 55 7.15 28.15 -34.37
CA SER A 55 6.74 29.40 -33.71
C SER A 55 5.36 29.32 -33.03
N LEU A 56 4.46 28.44 -33.49
CA LEU A 56 3.13 28.23 -32.90
C LEU A 56 3.19 27.70 -31.45
N LEU A 57 4.32 27.11 -31.04
CA LEU A 57 4.52 26.67 -29.66
C LEU A 57 4.73 27.83 -28.68
N GLY A 58 4.97 29.06 -29.16
CA GLY A 58 5.12 30.24 -28.32
C GLY A 58 6.19 30.04 -27.24
N GLU A 59 5.82 30.28 -25.98
CA GLU A 59 6.73 30.13 -24.84
C GLU A 59 7.20 28.68 -24.60
N PHE A 60 6.39 27.70 -25.02
CA PHE A 60 6.69 26.27 -24.88
C PHE A 60 7.72 25.78 -25.89
N ARG A 61 8.01 26.57 -26.95
CA ARG A 61 9.03 26.23 -27.95
C ARG A 61 10.39 25.96 -27.31
N LYS A 62 10.76 26.71 -26.27
CA LYS A 62 12.05 26.55 -25.56
C LYS A 62 12.16 25.21 -24.81
N ASP A 63 11.02 24.63 -24.43
CA ASP A 63 10.94 23.45 -23.57
C ASP A 63 10.69 22.17 -24.37
N PHE A 64 10.06 22.26 -25.55
CA PHE A 64 9.62 21.09 -26.32
C PHE A 64 10.11 21.04 -27.78
N SER A 65 10.75 22.10 -28.30
CA SER A 65 11.20 22.08 -29.70
C SER A 65 12.26 20.99 -29.94
N GLY A 66 12.00 20.13 -30.92
CA GLY A 66 12.88 19.01 -31.27
C GLY A 66 12.77 17.81 -30.33
N ASP A 67 11.81 17.83 -29.40
CA ASP A 67 11.61 16.72 -28.47
C ASP A 67 10.72 15.61 -29.05
N LEU A 68 11.10 14.37 -28.75
CA LEU A 68 10.25 13.21 -28.92
C LEU A 68 9.46 12.99 -27.62
N GLY A 69 8.14 13.01 -27.72
CA GLY A 69 7.26 12.88 -26.57
C GLY A 69 5.92 12.22 -26.89
N MET A 70 5.07 12.14 -25.88
CA MET A 70 3.70 11.66 -26.02
C MET A 70 2.73 12.82 -25.86
N VAL A 71 1.67 12.81 -26.66
CA VAL A 71 0.52 13.71 -26.50
C VAL A 71 -0.71 12.85 -26.25
N GLU A 72 -1.48 13.20 -25.22
CA GLU A 72 -2.72 12.52 -24.84
C GLU A 72 -3.81 13.52 -24.45
N GLU A 73 -5.07 13.08 -24.50
CA GLU A 73 -6.20 13.88 -24.05
C GLU A 73 -6.19 13.97 -22.52
N TYR A 74 -6.19 15.19 -21.98
CA TYR A 74 -6.23 15.40 -20.53
C TYR A 74 -7.67 15.18 -20.00
N PRO A 75 -7.91 14.20 -19.10
CA PRO A 75 -9.26 13.91 -18.64
C PRO A 75 -9.84 15.06 -17.82
N SER A 76 -10.78 15.79 -18.40
CA SER A 76 -11.40 16.96 -17.80
C SER A 76 -12.80 17.23 -18.37
N VAL A 77 -13.57 18.05 -17.64
CA VAL A 77 -14.84 18.62 -18.11
C VAL A 77 -14.58 20.12 -18.36
N PRO A 78 -14.34 20.53 -19.62
CA PRO A 78 -14.05 21.92 -19.94
C PRO A 78 -15.30 22.79 -19.85
N LYS A 79 -15.11 24.12 -19.73
CA LYS A 79 -16.22 25.09 -19.76
C LYS A 79 -16.95 25.10 -21.11
N GLU A 80 -16.18 24.89 -22.18
CA GLU A 80 -16.67 24.82 -23.56
C GLU A 80 -16.05 23.60 -24.24
N GLY A 81 -16.81 22.93 -25.11
CA GLY A 81 -16.35 21.74 -25.83
C GLY A 81 -16.83 20.43 -25.22
N ARG A 82 -16.22 19.33 -25.67
CA ARG A 82 -16.61 17.97 -25.28
C ARG A 82 -15.88 17.56 -24.00
N ALA A 83 -16.63 17.09 -23.01
CA ALA A 83 -16.06 16.46 -21.82
C ALA A 83 -15.41 15.11 -22.17
N PHE A 84 -14.31 14.80 -21.50
CA PHE A 84 -13.65 13.51 -21.63
C PHE A 84 -14.65 12.37 -21.36
N ALA A 85 -14.72 11.41 -22.28
CA ALA A 85 -15.68 10.30 -22.25
C ALA A 85 -17.18 10.70 -22.08
N GLY A 86 -17.53 11.97 -22.29
CA GLY A 86 -18.88 12.47 -22.03
C GLY A 86 -19.24 12.58 -20.54
N ALA A 87 -18.23 12.65 -19.66
CA ALA A 87 -18.44 12.74 -18.22
C ALA A 87 -19.19 14.03 -17.83
N GLU A 88 -20.13 13.90 -16.90
CA GLU A 88 -20.79 15.05 -16.26
C GLU A 88 -19.80 15.77 -15.32
N LYS A 89 -18.96 14.99 -14.62
CA LYS A 89 -17.97 15.51 -13.70
C LYS A 89 -16.72 14.65 -13.69
N ILE A 90 -15.55 15.28 -13.57
CA ILE A 90 -14.27 14.60 -13.32
C ILE A 90 -13.61 15.26 -12.12
N ILE A 91 -13.15 14.44 -11.16
CA ILE A 91 -12.46 14.89 -9.95
C ILE A 91 -11.18 14.09 -9.70
N ASP A 92 -10.28 14.65 -8.90
CA ASP A 92 -9.08 13.97 -8.42
C ASP A 92 -9.38 13.10 -7.20
N SER A 93 -8.47 12.16 -6.89
CA SER A 93 -8.62 11.23 -5.77
C SER A 93 -8.86 11.92 -4.44
N ASP A 94 -8.15 13.00 -4.11
CA ASP A 94 -8.36 13.72 -2.84
C ASP A 94 -9.80 14.24 -2.69
N THR A 95 -10.37 14.74 -3.78
CA THR A 95 -11.76 15.22 -3.79
C THR A 95 -12.74 14.06 -3.67
N LEU A 96 -12.48 12.94 -4.34
CA LEU A 96 -13.33 11.75 -4.22
C LEU A 96 -13.28 11.19 -2.79
N LEU A 97 -12.09 11.08 -2.21
CA LEU A 97 -11.87 10.52 -0.89
C LEU A 97 -12.55 11.37 0.19
N ALA A 98 -12.46 12.70 0.10
CA ALA A 98 -13.22 13.61 0.95
C ALA A 98 -14.74 13.40 0.83
N ARG A 99 -15.25 13.16 -0.39
CA ARG A 99 -16.68 12.87 -0.62
C ARG A 99 -17.11 11.53 -0.04
N ILE A 100 -16.33 10.47 -0.22
CA ILE A 100 -16.62 9.14 0.36
C ILE A 100 -16.59 9.19 1.90
N ASN A 101 -15.77 10.07 2.47
CA ASN A 101 -15.75 10.29 3.92
C ASN A 101 -16.99 11.05 4.39
N ALA A 102 -17.48 12.04 3.63
CA ALA A 102 -18.61 12.86 4.05
C ALA A 102 -20.00 12.27 3.73
N ASP A 103 -20.13 11.51 2.64
CA ASP A 103 -21.43 11.11 2.08
C ASP A 103 -21.48 9.63 1.71
N ALA A 104 -22.37 8.91 2.39
CA ALA A 104 -22.67 7.49 2.17
C ALA A 104 -23.13 7.17 0.73
N ASN A 105 -23.63 8.16 -0.02
CA ASN A 105 -24.08 7.96 -1.41
C ASN A 105 -22.96 8.13 -2.44
N THR A 106 -21.75 8.53 -2.02
CA THR A 106 -20.60 8.60 -2.92
C THR A 106 -20.04 7.20 -3.13
N LEU A 107 -20.45 6.56 -4.23
CA LEU A 107 -20.09 5.18 -4.57
C LEU A 107 -19.09 5.13 -5.73
N VAL A 108 -18.16 4.20 -5.67
CA VAL A 108 -17.17 3.95 -6.72
C VAL A 108 -17.56 2.73 -7.53
N ASP A 109 -17.28 2.75 -8.83
CA ASP A 109 -17.32 1.53 -9.62
C ASP A 109 -16.13 0.63 -9.26
N VAL A 110 -16.35 -0.19 -8.23
CA VAL A 110 -15.33 -1.07 -7.66
C VAL A 110 -14.93 -2.18 -8.63
N ARG A 111 -15.79 -2.54 -9.58
CA ARG A 111 -15.49 -3.55 -10.61
C ARG A 111 -14.57 -2.98 -11.68
N GLN A 112 -14.81 -1.75 -12.13
CA GLN A 112 -13.89 -1.06 -13.03
C GLN A 112 -12.54 -0.78 -12.36
N LEU A 113 -12.53 -0.46 -11.06
CA LEU A 113 -11.28 -0.31 -10.33
C LEU A 113 -10.49 -1.62 -10.21
N LEU A 114 -11.17 -2.74 -9.90
CA LEU A 114 -10.53 -4.05 -9.90
C LEU A 114 -9.96 -4.40 -11.29
N THR A 115 -10.73 -4.15 -12.35
CA THR A 115 -10.30 -4.35 -13.74
C THR A 115 -9.03 -3.56 -14.05
N ALA A 116 -8.95 -2.29 -13.63
CA ALA A 116 -7.74 -1.49 -13.77
C ALA A 116 -6.55 -2.07 -12.97
N ARG A 117 -6.78 -2.59 -11.77
CA ARG A 117 -5.74 -3.25 -10.96
C ARG A 117 -5.21 -4.53 -11.57
N GLU A 118 -6.09 -5.31 -12.20
CA GLU A 118 -5.69 -6.50 -12.94
C GLU A 118 -4.87 -6.14 -14.19
N MET A 119 -5.15 -4.99 -14.81
CA MET A 119 -4.29 -4.44 -15.86
C MET A 119 -2.92 -4.04 -15.32
N ASP A 120 -2.86 -3.37 -14.18
CA ASP A 120 -1.60 -3.01 -13.53
C ASP A 120 -0.78 -4.28 -13.23
N LEU A 121 -1.42 -5.33 -12.71
CA LEU A 121 -0.80 -6.65 -12.55
C LEU A 121 -0.28 -7.15 -13.89
N LEU A 122 -1.11 -7.27 -14.92
CA LEU A 122 -0.72 -7.80 -16.22
C LEU A 122 0.48 -7.06 -16.83
N LEU A 123 0.45 -5.73 -16.78
CA LEU A 123 1.43 -4.84 -17.40
C LEU A 123 2.68 -4.58 -16.53
N GLY A 124 2.69 -5.00 -15.27
CA GLY A 124 3.81 -4.74 -14.36
C GLY A 124 3.85 -3.30 -13.87
N ASP A 125 2.68 -2.72 -13.71
CA ASP A 125 2.34 -1.39 -13.25
C ASP A 125 2.74 -1.07 -11.78
N ASN A 126 3.97 -0.65 -11.44
CA ASN A 126 4.40 -0.57 -10.03
C ASN A 126 4.22 0.80 -9.34
N ASP A 127 3.70 1.81 -10.04
CA ASP A 127 3.56 3.15 -9.49
C ASP A 127 2.12 3.64 -9.56
N ARG A 128 1.31 3.21 -8.59
CA ARG A 128 -0.14 3.41 -8.63
C ARG A 128 -0.69 4.04 -7.37
N HIS A 129 -0.11 5.17 -6.99
CA HIS A 129 -0.58 6.01 -5.91
C HIS A 129 -1.87 6.78 -6.28
N PRO A 130 -2.64 7.31 -5.31
CA PRO A 130 -3.90 8.04 -5.54
C PRO A 130 -3.89 9.11 -6.64
N ASP A 131 -2.81 9.87 -6.82
CA ASP A 131 -2.77 10.94 -7.85
C ASP A 131 -2.76 10.37 -9.29
N GLN A 132 -2.43 9.10 -9.44
CA GLN A 132 -2.47 8.35 -10.71
C GLN A 132 -3.91 8.03 -11.16
N TRP A 133 -4.91 8.58 -10.49
CA TRP A 133 -6.33 8.37 -10.79
C TRP A 133 -7.04 9.70 -10.91
N LYS A 134 -7.88 9.81 -11.94
CA LYS A 134 -9.04 10.70 -11.95
C LYS A 134 -10.30 9.85 -11.86
N TRP A 135 -11.41 10.50 -11.54
CA TRP A 135 -12.68 9.82 -11.33
C TRP A 135 -13.77 10.54 -12.10
N ALA A 136 -14.40 9.83 -13.03
CA ALA A 136 -15.51 10.35 -13.82
C ALA A 136 -16.84 9.88 -13.24
N ARG A 137 -17.80 10.81 -13.19
CA ARG A 137 -19.21 10.47 -13.05
C ARG A 137 -19.88 10.70 -14.40
N LEU A 138 -20.29 9.63 -15.07
CA LEU A 138 -20.95 9.71 -16.38
C LEU A 138 -22.46 10.01 -16.25
N GLY A 139 -23.08 9.55 -15.16
CA GLY A 139 -24.49 9.78 -14.86
C GLY A 139 -24.77 11.17 -14.27
N LYS A 140 -25.96 11.70 -14.56
CA LYS A 140 -26.44 12.98 -14.01
C LYS A 140 -27.00 12.88 -12.60
N LYS A 141 -27.37 11.68 -12.15
CA LYS A 141 -27.86 11.47 -10.79
C LYS A 141 -26.70 11.59 -9.80
N GLU A 142 -26.99 12.06 -8.59
CA GLU A 142 -25.97 12.21 -7.56
C GLU A 142 -25.38 10.88 -7.09
N ASP A 143 -26.17 9.81 -7.13
CA ASP A 143 -25.81 8.43 -6.76
C ASP A 143 -25.12 7.63 -7.89
N ALA A 144 -24.84 8.27 -9.04
CA ALA A 144 -24.11 7.62 -10.12
C ALA A 144 -22.67 7.29 -9.67
N LEU A 145 -22.20 6.09 -10.04
CA LEU A 145 -20.89 5.59 -9.66
C LEU A 145 -19.77 6.50 -10.20
N TRP A 146 -18.72 6.64 -9.40
CA TRP A 146 -17.46 7.22 -9.81
C TRP A 146 -16.59 6.14 -10.46
N GLU A 147 -16.39 6.27 -11.77
CA GLU A 147 -15.57 5.37 -12.57
C GLU A 147 -14.10 5.82 -12.56
N PRO A 148 -13.14 4.89 -12.39
CA PRO A 148 -11.73 5.23 -12.38
C PRO A 148 -11.21 5.54 -13.79
N ILE A 149 -10.37 6.57 -13.88
CA ILE A 149 -9.55 6.91 -15.04
C ILE A 149 -8.09 6.80 -14.60
N PRO A 150 -7.41 5.66 -14.80
CA PRO A 150 -5.98 5.56 -14.58
C PRO A 150 -5.23 6.54 -15.48
N ARG A 151 -4.25 7.25 -14.90
CA ARG A 151 -3.37 8.20 -15.58
C ARG A 151 -1.91 7.73 -15.48
N ASP A 152 -1.04 8.43 -16.20
CA ASP A 152 0.41 8.40 -16.07
C ASP A 152 0.97 6.95 -15.95
N ARG A 153 0.93 6.30 -17.11
CA ARG A 153 1.27 4.89 -17.35
C ARG A 153 2.75 4.72 -17.72
N ASP A 154 3.63 5.55 -17.17
CA ASP A 154 5.05 5.62 -17.50
C ASP A 154 5.89 4.47 -16.89
N LYS A 155 5.36 3.77 -15.89
CA LYS A 155 5.95 2.55 -15.29
C LYS A 155 5.47 1.24 -15.88
N VAL A 156 4.68 1.26 -16.96
CA VAL A 156 4.32 0.02 -17.67
C VAL A 156 5.58 -0.71 -18.14
N PHE A 157 5.64 -2.01 -17.87
CA PHE A 157 6.80 -2.89 -18.11
C PHE A 157 8.08 -2.53 -17.34
N VAL A 158 7.97 -1.84 -16.20
CA VAL A 158 9.13 -1.42 -15.39
C VAL A 158 10.04 -2.61 -15.02
N SER A 159 11.34 -2.38 -15.14
CA SER A 159 12.34 -3.43 -14.93
C SER A 159 13.61 -2.91 -14.26
N TYR A 160 13.64 -2.97 -12.93
CA TYR A 160 14.82 -2.62 -12.12
C TYR A 160 15.84 -3.78 -12.12
N GLY A 161 16.62 -3.87 -13.20
CA GLY A 161 17.70 -4.85 -13.38
C GLY A 161 19.05 -4.36 -12.84
N GLY A 162 20.07 -5.23 -12.91
CA GLY A 162 21.45 -4.88 -12.54
C GLY A 162 21.84 -5.20 -11.10
N LEU A 163 23.15 -5.24 -10.84
CA LEU A 163 23.73 -5.65 -9.56
C LEU A 163 23.29 -4.72 -8.42
N LEU A 164 23.37 -3.40 -8.63
CA LEU A 164 23.00 -2.41 -7.61
C LEU A 164 21.52 -2.52 -7.23
N MET A 165 20.63 -2.63 -8.21
CA MET A 165 19.19 -2.80 -7.94
C MET A 165 18.87 -4.12 -7.26
N ASN A 166 19.58 -5.20 -7.59
CA ASN A 166 19.42 -6.49 -6.92
C ASN A 166 19.81 -6.41 -5.43
N ILE A 167 20.84 -5.63 -5.09
CA ILE A 167 21.23 -5.37 -3.69
C ILE A 167 20.20 -4.45 -3.02
N ALA A 168 19.80 -3.36 -3.70
CA ALA A 168 18.82 -2.41 -3.17
C ALA A 168 17.45 -3.06 -2.90
N ARG A 169 17.05 -4.07 -3.71
CA ARG A 169 15.78 -4.80 -3.56
C ARG A 169 15.61 -5.46 -2.18
N PHE A 170 16.69 -5.77 -1.48
CA PHE A 170 16.61 -6.28 -0.11
C PHE A 170 16.02 -5.27 0.88
N GLY A 171 16.28 -3.97 0.67
CA GLY A 171 15.71 -2.86 1.45
C GLY A 171 14.45 -2.25 0.82
N LEU A 172 14.35 -2.31 -0.51
CA LEU A 172 13.27 -1.72 -1.32
C LEU A 172 12.61 -2.79 -2.20
N PRO A 173 11.69 -3.63 -1.65
CA PRO A 173 11.08 -4.73 -2.39
C PRO A 173 10.33 -4.29 -3.66
N ASN A 174 9.88 -3.03 -3.71
CA ASN A 174 9.18 -2.42 -4.84
C ASN A 174 10.04 -2.21 -6.09
N LEU A 175 11.36 -2.44 -6.01
CA LEU A 175 12.27 -2.53 -7.16
C LEU A 175 12.05 -3.82 -7.96
N VAL A 176 10.82 -4.02 -8.45
CA VAL A 176 10.36 -5.19 -9.19
C VAL A 176 10.96 -5.30 -10.59
N THR A 177 10.78 -6.44 -11.24
CA THR A 177 11.23 -6.64 -12.62
C THR A 177 10.10 -7.20 -13.46
N PHE A 178 9.85 -6.62 -14.63
CA PHE A 178 8.91 -7.16 -15.59
C PHE A 178 9.42 -8.49 -16.20
N ARG A 179 8.85 -9.59 -15.68
CA ARG A 179 9.16 -10.97 -16.06
C ARG A 179 7.88 -11.74 -16.38
N SER A 180 8.02 -12.90 -17.00
CA SER A 180 6.91 -13.84 -17.26
C SER A 180 6.18 -14.27 -15.98
N ARG A 181 6.90 -14.33 -14.85
CA ARG A 181 6.33 -14.60 -13.52
C ARG A 181 6.09 -13.30 -12.77
N TYR A 182 4.98 -13.22 -12.05
CA TYR A 182 4.68 -12.10 -11.18
C TYR A 182 5.67 -12.00 -10.02
N PRO A 183 6.08 -10.77 -9.64
CA PRO A 183 6.68 -10.54 -8.33
C PRO A 183 5.64 -10.76 -7.21
N ASP A 184 6.03 -10.52 -5.97
CA ASP A 184 5.04 -10.38 -4.91
C ASP A 184 4.11 -9.19 -5.21
N PRO A 185 2.77 -9.38 -5.30
CA PRO A 185 1.85 -8.26 -5.52
C PRO A 185 1.97 -7.15 -4.47
N SER A 186 2.30 -7.49 -3.21
CA SER A 186 2.52 -6.47 -2.17
C SER A 186 3.74 -5.60 -2.42
N ALA A 187 4.73 -6.11 -3.16
CA ALA A 187 5.88 -5.33 -3.61
C ALA A 187 5.55 -4.49 -4.84
N LEU A 188 4.75 -5.02 -5.77
CA LEU A 188 4.28 -4.27 -6.94
C LEU A 188 3.40 -3.08 -6.53
N PHE A 189 2.51 -3.30 -5.56
CA PHE A 189 1.51 -2.34 -5.10
C PHE A 189 1.85 -1.73 -3.73
N SER A 190 3.15 -1.59 -3.44
CA SER A 190 3.58 -1.06 -2.15
C SER A 190 3.01 0.34 -1.87
N ASN A 191 2.85 1.17 -2.90
CA ASN A 191 2.29 2.51 -2.80
C ASN A 191 0.75 2.59 -3.01
N ALA A 192 0.11 1.48 -3.38
CA ALA A 192 -1.33 1.40 -3.65
C ALA A 192 -2.10 0.67 -2.54
N GLY A 193 -1.43 -0.11 -1.70
CA GLY A 193 -2.08 -1.08 -0.82
C GLY A 193 -3.11 -0.52 0.17
N GLU A 194 -2.91 0.67 0.75
CA GLU A 194 -3.92 1.25 1.67
C GLU A 194 -5.11 1.84 0.90
N PHE A 195 -4.85 2.49 -0.24
CA PHE A 195 -5.90 2.96 -1.15
C PHE A 195 -6.75 1.79 -1.65
N ASP A 196 -6.14 0.68 -2.07
CA ASP A 196 -6.87 -0.50 -2.54
C ASP A 196 -7.70 -1.15 -1.43
N ARG A 197 -7.19 -1.21 -0.19
CA ARG A 197 -7.97 -1.70 0.96
C ARG A 197 -9.21 -0.87 1.21
N ARG A 198 -9.12 0.45 1.04
CA ARG A 198 -10.30 1.32 1.15
C ARG A 198 -11.27 1.07 0.02
N MET A 199 -10.79 1.17 -1.21
CA MET A 199 -11.65 1.30 -2.38
C MET A 199 -12.24 -0.05 -2.81
N LEU A 200 -11.49 -1.14 -2.66
CA LEU A 200 -11.92 -2.50 -3.01
C LEU A 200 -12.61 -3.23 -1.83
N GLY A 201 -12.86 -2.54 -0.71
CA GLY A 201 -13.37 -3.09 0.55
C GLY A 201 -14.62 -3.93 0.45
N SER A 202 -15.50 -3.61 -0.50
CA SER A 202 -16.80 -4.26 -0.69
C SER A 202 -16.75 -5.52 -1.59
N LEU A 203 -15.62 -5.81 -2.26
CA LEU A 203 -15.56 -6.92 -3.21
C LEU A 203 -15.39 -8.27 -2.53
N ASP A 204 -16.24 -9.21 -2.94
CA ASP A 204 -16.05 -10.63 -2.66
C ASP A 204 -15.06 -11.27 -3.64
N LYS A 205 -14.39 -12.33 -3.19
CA LYS A 205 -13.42 -13.08 -3.99
C LYS A 205 -13.98 -13.61 -5.31
N SER A 206 -15.28 -13.91 -5.38
CA SER A 206 -15.92 -14.42 -6.60
C SER A 206 -15.83 -13.46 -7.78
N VAL A 207 -15.55 -12.18 -7.52
CA VAL A 207 -15.39 -11.14 -8.53
C VAL A 207 -13.95 -11.06 -9.06
N TYR A 208 -13.00 -11.75 -8.43
CA TYR A 208 -11.61 -11.87 -8.91
C TYR A 208 -11.49 -13.14 -9.77
N PRO A 209 -10.98 -13.13 -11.03
CA PRO A 209 -10.64 -12.04 -11.96
C PRO A 209 -11.63 -11.82 -13.14
N VAL A 210 -11.61 -10.63 -13.77
CA VAL A 210 -12.64 -10.15 -14.74
C VAL A 210 -12.12 -9.98 -16.19
N ILE A 211 -10.80 -9.82 -16.41
CA ILE A 211 -10.27 -9.26 -17.67
C ILE A 211 -9.96 -10.24 -18.84
N ASP A 212 -10.71 -11.32 -19.00
CA ASP A 212 -10.45 -12.37 -20.02
C ASP A 212 -10.41 -11.88 -21.49
N ASN A 213 -11.04 -10.75 -21.80
CA ASN A 213 -11.15 -10.22 -23.17
C ASN A 213 -9.95 -9.36 -23.60
N ALA A 214 -9.45 -8.47 -22.73
CA ALA A 214 -8.31 -7.62 -23.07
C ALA A 214 -7.02 -8.40 -23.27
N VAL A 215 -6.89 -9.57 -22.64
CA VAL A 215 -5.70 -10.39 -22.84
C VAL A 215 -5.65 -11.13 -24.18
N ARG A 216 -6.71 -11.03 -24.99
CA ARG A 216 -6.71 -11.46 -26.40
C ARG A 216 -6.33 -10.34 -27.37
N ALA A 217 -6.45 -9.08 -26.95
CA ALA A 217 -6.24 -7.89 -27.76
C ALA A 217 -4.77 -7.43 -27.78
N MET A 218 -3.82 -8.37 -27.94
CA MET A 218 -2.42 -8.00 -28.09
C MET A 218 -2.24 -7.26 -29.43
N PRO A 219 -1.79 -5.99 -29.44
CA PRO A 219 -1.71 -5.22 -30.68
C PRO A 219 -0.71 -5.87 -31.65
N PRO A 220 -1.04 -5.98 -32.95
CA PRO A 220 -0.16 -6.62 -33.93
C PRO A 220 1.21 -5.95 -34.04
N GLU A 221 1.32 -4.67 -33.68
CA GLU A 221 2.54 -3.90 -33.61
C GLU A 221 3.56 -4.50 -32.63
N TYR A 222 3.11 -5.11 -31.51
CA TYR A 222 3.99 -5.78 -30.54
C TYR A 222 4.35 -7.22 -30.94
N ALA A 223 3.51 -7.87 -31.75
CA ALA A 223 3.74 -9.24 -32.19
C ALA A 223 4.99 -9.38 -33.07
N SER A 224 5.30 -8.34 -33.87
CA SER A 224 6.48 -8.30 -34.75
C SER A 224 7.67 -7.55 -34.14
N SER A 225 7.44 -6.48 -33.37
CA SER A 225 8.52 -5.60 -32.86
C SER A 225 9.10 -6.01 -31.50
N SER A 226 8.38 -6.78 -30.67
CA SER A 226 8.80 -7.08 -29.28
C SER A 226 8.41 -8.51 -28.83
N ARG A 227 8.95 -9.52 -29.52
CA ARG A 227 8.67 -10.96 -29.25
C ARG A 227 8.83 -11.37 -27.78
N GLU A 228 9.81 -10.80 -27.08
CA GLU A 228 10.05 -11.09 -25.66
C GLU A 228 8.94 -10.54 -24.75
N ILE A 229 8.52 -9.28 -24.95
CA ILE A 229 7.43 -8.66 -24.18
C ILE A 229 6.12 -9.42 -24.44
N ALA A 230 5.85 -9.77 -25.70
CA ALA A 230 4.69 -10.57 -26.07
C ALA A 230 4.69 -11.94 -25.35
N ALA A 231 5.83 -12.63 -25.28
CA ALA A 231 5.96 -13.89 -24.56
C ALA A 231 5.74 -13.73 -23.04
N LYS A 232 6.30 -12.67 -22.43
CA LYS A 232 6.08 -12.34 -21.01
C LYS A 232 4.60 -12.06 -20.74
N LEU A 233 3.95 -11.23 -21.55
CA LEU A 233 2.53 -10.90 -21.42
C LEU A 233 1.63 -12.13 -21.53
N LYS A 234 1.92 -13.05 -22.46
CA LYS A 234 1.21 -14.34 -22.57
C LYS A 234 1.36 -15.17 -21.30
N ALA A 235 2.57 -15.33 -20.78
CA ALA A 235 2.80 -16.07 -19.54
C ALA A 235 2.14 -15.40 -18.32
N ARG A 236 2.14 -14.05 -18.28
CA ARG A 236 1.48 -13.28 -17.23
C ARG A 236 -0.04 -13.44 -17.28
N ARG A 237 -0.66 -13.37 -18.46
CA ARG A 237 -2.08 -13.72 -18.64
C ARG A 237 -2.42 -15.03 -17.93
N ASP A 238 -1.67 -16.08 -18.27
CA ASP A 238 -1.95 -17.43 -17.81
C ASP A 238 -1.77 -17.56 -16.27
N GLY A 239 -0.92 -16.70 -15.68
CA GLY A 239 -0.69 -16.61 -14.24
C GLY A 239 -1.53 -15.56 -13.49
N LEU A 240 -2.32 -14.74 -14.18
CA LEU A 240 -2.96 -13.55 -13.61
C LEU A 240 -3.88 -13.89 -12.43
N ARG A 241 -4.71 -14.93 -12.57
CA ARG A 241 -5.62 -15.37 -11.50
C ARG A 241 -4.87 -15.69 -10.21
N GLY A 242 -3.73 -16.38 -10.30
CA GLY A 242 -2.91 -16.71 -9.14
C GLY A 242 -2.29 -15.48 -8.47
N ALA A 243 -1.92 -14.47 -9.27
CA ALA A 243 -1.41 -13.20 -8.76
C ALA A 243 -2.52 -12.37 -8.08
N ALA A 244 -3.70 -12.29 -8.71
CA ALA A 244 -4.88 -11.63 -8.17
C ALA A 244 -5.35 -12.28 -6.86
N ASP A 245 -5.42 -13.62 -6.81
CA ASP A 245 -5.75 -14.39 -5.59
C ASP A 245 -4.74 -14.14 -4.47
N LYS A 246 -3.45 -14.03 -4.81
CA LYS A 246 -2.43 -13.68 -3.82
C LYS A 246 -2.68 -12.27 -3.29
N TYR A 247 -2.90 -11.30 -4.16
CA TYR A 247 -3.15 -9.92 -3.74
C TYR A 247 -4.42 -9.78 -2.90
N TYR A 248 -5.51 -10.45 -3.29
CA TYR A 248 -6.75 -10.53 -2.49
C TYR A 248 -6.47 -11.00 -1.05
N ARG A 249 -5.67 -12.07 -0.87
CA ARG A 249 -5.31 -12.54 0.47
C ARG A 249 -4.52 -11.49 1.27
N GLU A 250 -3.61 -10.76 0.62
CA GLU A 250 -2.83 -9.70 1.27
C GLU A 250 -3.71 -8.51 1.71
N LEU A 251 -4.74 -8.17 0.93
CA LEU A 251 -5.68 -7.12 1.27
C LEU A 251 -6.61 -7.53 2.42
N TRP A 252 -7.14 -8.76 2.40
CA TRP A 252 -8.30 -9.15 3.23
C TRP A 252 -8.02 -10.15 4.36
N THR A 253 -6.76 -10.55 4.57
CA THR A 253 -6.38 -11.29 5.80
C THR A 253 -6.73 -10.48 7.05
N VAL A 254 -6.54 -9.16 6.99
CA VAL A 254 -7.02 -8.18 7.97
C VAL A 254 -7.82 -7.14 7.20
N ALA A 255 -9.14 -7.18 7.34
CA ALA A 255 -10.05 -6.32 6.59
C ALA A 255 -10.34 -5.03 7.36
N ASP A 256 -9.93 -3.90 6.81
CA ASP A 256 -10.27 -2.58 7.33
C ASP A 256 -11.48 -2.05 6.55
N ILE A 257 -12.57 -1.76 7.26
CA ILE A 257 -13.81 -1.22 6.74
C ILE A 257 -13.98 0.17 7.36
N HIS A 258 -14.22 1.17 6.53
CA HIS A 258 -14.37 2.55 6.96
C HIS A 258 -15.78 3.06 6.65
N GLY A 259 -16.44 3.61 7.67
CA GLY A 259 -17.65 4.40 7.53
C GLY A 259 -17.39 5.81 7.01
N THR A 260 -18.35 6.69 7.23
CA THR A 260 -18.36 8.11 6.88
C THR A 260 -17.98 8.97 8.10
N ASP A 261 -18.15 10.30 8.03
CA ASP A 261 -18.13 11.21 9.18
C ASP A 261 -19.56 11.58 9.63
N ALA A 262 -20.59 10.98 9.02
CA ALA A 262 -21.98 11.11 9.43
C ALA A 262 -22.34 10.03 10.46
N ASP A 263 -23.53 10.14 11.06
CA ASP A 263 -24.06 9.14 12.00
C ASP A 263 -24.25 7.79 11.29
N ASP A 264 -23.35 6.84 11.54
CA ASP A 264 -23.34 5.52 10.95
C ASP A 264 -23.86 4.44 11.90
N GLN A 265 -24.49 3.43 11.32
CA GLN A 265 -24.92 2.22 12.00
C GLN A 265 -24.26 1.00 11.38
N ALA A 266 -23.36 0.36 12.13
CA ALA A 266 -22.76 -0.92 11.78
C ALA A 266 -23.54 -2.10 12.39
N THR A 267 -23.95 -3.05 11.56
CA THR A 267 -24.55 -4.31 12.00
C THR A 267 -23.62 -5.46 11.63
N VAL A 268 -23.23 -6.25 12.62
CA VAL A 268 -22.33 -7.40 12.46
C VAL A 268 -23.07 -8.67 12.88
N ILE A 269 -23.36 -9.56 11.92
CA ILE A 269 -24.07 -10.81 12.17
C ILE A 269 -23.08 -11.97 12.05
N ARG A 270 -22.88 -12.69 13.14
CA ARG A 270 -22.06 -13.91 13.19
C ARG A 270 -22.95 -15.12 12.92
N SER A 271 -22.59 -15.93 11.93
CA SER A 271 -23.36 -17.13 11.56
C SER A 271 -22.45 -18.28 11.16
N GLY A 272 -22.93 -19.52 11.31
CA GLY A 272 -22.17 -20.74 11.00
C GLY A 272 -20.80 -20.80 11.68
N ASP A 273 -19.92 -21.68 11.19
CA ASP A 273 -18.54 -21.80 11.69
C ASP A 273 -17.60 -20.80 11.00
N GLY A 274 -17.63 -19.55 11.45
CA GLY A 274 -16.71 -18.51 11.02
C GLY A 274 -17.18 -17.65 9.84
N ILE A 275 -18.49 -17.49 9.64
CA ILE A 275 -19.05 -16.48 8.73
C ILE A 275 -19.43 -15.22 9.52
N VAL A 276 -19.06 -14.06 8.99
CA VAL A 276 -19.42 -12.76 9.54
C VAL A 276 -19.96 -11.87 8.44
N ASP A 277 -21.23 -11.50 8.52
CA ASP A 277 -21.85 -10.52 7.63
C ASP A 277 -21.73 -9.13 8.27
N VAL A 278 -21.17 -8.17 7.54
CA VAL A 278 -21.05 -6.77 7.98
C VAL A 278 -21.90 -5.89 7.07
N ARG A 279 -22.71 -5.01 7.67
CA ARG A 279 -23.46 -3.97 6.98
C ARG A 279 -23.22 -2.62 7.64
N ILE A 280 -23.07 -1.56 6.86
CA ILE A 280 -23.01 -0.18 7.35
C ILE A 280 -23.98 0.67 6.55
N GLN A 281 -24.76 1.47 7.26
CA GLN A 281 -25.75 2.39 6.72
C GLN A 281 -25.70 3.71 7.49
N SER A 282 -26.07 4.81 6.83
CA SER A 282 -26.19 6.12 7.49
C SER A 282 -27.67 6.49 7.65
N GLY A 283 -28.08 6.83 8.87
CA GLY A 283 -29.50 7.08 9.18
C GLY A 283 -30.43 5.91 8.79
N ASN A 284 -31.55 6.22 8.13
CA ASN A 284 -32.54 5.25 7.65
C ASN A 284 -32.37 4.84 6.18
N SER A 285 -31.19 5.09 5.60
CA SER A 285 -30.90 4.76 4.19
C SER A 285 -30.57 3.27 4.00
N ASN A 286 -30.52 2.83 2.74
CA ASN A 286 -30.00 1.51 2.42
C ASN A 286 -28.51 1.41 2.81
N PRO A 287 -28.01 0.23 3.20
CA PRO A 287 -26.59 0.05 3.46
C PRO A 287 -25.73 0.40 2.25
N TYR A 288 -24.79 1.32 2.43
CA TYR A 288 -23.79 1.67 1.42
C TYR A 288 -22.61 0.70 1.44
N PHE A 289 -22.46 -0.08 2.51
CA PHE A 289 -21.52 -1.19 2.60
C PHE A 289 -22.24 -2.46 3.05
N SER A 290 -22.01 -3.56 2.33
CA SER A 290 -22.37 -4.90 2.77
C SER A 290 -21.37 -5.92 2.24
N ARG A 291 -20.83 -6.76 3.12
CA ARG A 291 -19.92 -7.84 2.73
C ARG A 291 -20.01 -9.02 3.67
N ARG A 292 -19.85 -10.21 3.11
CA ARG A 292 -19.71 -11.48 3.85
C ARG A 292 -18.26 -11.88 3.96
N PHE A 293 -17.79 -12.09 5.19
CA PHE A 293 -16.45 -12.57 5.48
C PHE A 293 -16.45 -14.03 5.90
N ASN A 294 -15.36 -14.73 5.58
CA ASN A 294 -15.15 -16.13 5.95
C ASN A 294 -13.80 -16.28 6.68
N ALA A 295 -13.80 -17.00 7.79
CA ALA A 295 -12.61 -17.22 8.64
C ALA A 295 -11.46 -17.98 7.94
N SER A 296 -11.71 -18.61 6.79
CA SER A 296 -10.67 -19.19 5.94
C SER A 296 -9.87 -18.15 5.17
N GLU A 297 -10.41 -16.95 4.97
CA GLU A 297 -9.81 -15.87 4.19
C GLU A 297 -9.44 -14.66 5.06
N THR A 298 -10.26 -14.36 6.06
CA THR A 298 -10.12 -13.18 6.91
C THR A 298 -9.94 -13.59 8.37
N ARG A 299 -8.87 -13.10 8.99
CA ARG A 299 -8.53 -13.38 10.40
C ARG A 299 -9.06 -12.30 11.35
N GLU A 300 -9.18 -11.09 10.85
CA GLU A 300 -9.56 -9.91 11.63
C GLU A 300 -10.35 -8.94 10.75
N ILE A 301 -11.44 -8.39 11.29
CA ILE A 301 -12.24 -7.32 10.69
C ILE A 301 -12.12 -6.12 11.63
N ARG A 302 -11.79 -4.95 11.07
CA ARG A 302 -11.68 -3.68 11.78
C ARG A 302 -12.65 -2.71 11.15
N ILE A 303 -13.64 -2.26 11.91
CA ILE A 303 -14.67 -1.32 11.47
C ILE A 303 -14.35 0.03 12.13
N TYR A 304 -14.05 1.04 11.31
CA TYR A 304 -13.77 2.40 11.73
C TYR A 304 -14.96 3.30 11.36
N LEU A 305 -15.65 3.89 12.36
CA LEU A 305 -16.89 4.67 12.17
C LEU A 305 -16.64 6.20 12.10
N HIS A 306 -15.49 6.64 12.60
CA HIS A 306 -14.88 7.97 12.50
C HIS A 306 -15.52 9.12 13.27
N GLY A 307 -16.54 9.78 12.72
CA GLY A 307 -16.87 11.17 13.10
C GLY A 307 -18.27 11.38 13.64
N GLY A 308 -19.19 10.45 13.38
CA GLY A 308 -20.60 10.56 13.72
C GLY A 308 -20.92 10.16 15.15
N ASN A 309 -22.20 10.26 15.49
CA ASN A 309 -22.73 9.62 16.70
C ASN A 309 -23.07 8.16 16.39
N ASP A 310 -22.03 7.34 16.31
CA ASP A 310 -22.13 6.06 15.65
C ASP A 310 -22.72 4.97 16.53
N ARG A 311 -23.36 4.01 15.89
CA ARG A 311 -23.96 2.85 16.55
C ARG A 311 -23.39 1.57 15.96
N ALA A 312 -23.15 0.58 16.83
CA ALA A 312 -22.78 -0.74 16.38
C ALA A 312 -23.47 -1.84 17.18
N THR A 313 -23.95 -2.85 16.47
CA THR A 313 -24.57 -4.03 17.06
C THR A 313 -23.90 -5.29 16.52
N VAL A 314 -23.47 -6.16 17.42
CA VAL A 314 -22.90 -7.46 17.09
C VAL A 314 -23.85 -8.55 17.58
N GLU A 315 -24.24 -9.47 16.71
CA GLU A 315 -25.27 -10.48 16.98
C GLU A 315 -24.82 -11.88 16.52
N GLY A 316 -25.53 -12.91 16.99
CA GLY A 316 -25.37 -14.29 16.56
C GLY A 316 -24.82 -15.23 17.63
N THR A 317 -25.05 -16.54 17.46
CA THR A 317 -24.56 -17.58 18.37
C THR A 317 -23.76 -18.62 17.60
N VAL A 318 -22.45 -18.71 17.84
CA VAL A 318 -21.52 -19.53 17.03
C VAL A 318 -20.37 -20.12 17.85
N GLY A 319 -19.79 -21.24 17.38
CA GLY A 319 -18.63 -21.87 18.02
C GLY A 319 -17.28 -21.23 17.62
N ARG A 320 -17.05 -21.04 16.31
CA ARG A 320 -15.83 -20.42 15.76
C ARG A 320 -16.14 -19.05 15.15
N ASN A 321 -15.19 -18.12 15.25
CA ASN A 321 -15.42 -16.77 14.74
C ASN A 321 -14.17 -16.00 14.28
N ILE A 322 -14.42 -14.91 13.55
CA ILE A 322 -13.43 -13.90 13.16
C ILE A 322 -13.35 -12.85 14.28
N LEU A 323 -12.13 -12.37 14.58
CA LEU A 323 -11.92 -11.23 15.49
C LEU A 323 -12.53 -9.97 14.84
N VAL A 324 -13.46 -9.32 15.53
CA VAL A 324 -14.08 -8.06 15.09
C VAL A 324 -13.70 -6.96 16.05
N ARG A 325 -13.12 -5.89 15.51
CA ARG A 325 -12.82 -4.66 16.23
C ARG A 325 -13.73 -3.57 15.69
N ILE A 326 -14.40 -2.86 16.58
CA ILE A 326 -15.22 -1.69 16.23
C ILE A 326 -14.58 -0.49 16.91
N ILE A 327 -14.21 0.49 16.10
CA ILE A 327 -13.51 1.71 16.48
C ILE A 327 -14.47 2.86 16.16
N GLY A 328 -14.97 3.53 17.19
CA GLY A 328 -15.86 4.68 17.04
C GLY A 328 -15.13 5.84 16.39
N GLY A 329 -14.25 6.50 17.13
CA GLY A 329 -13.65 7.75 16.69
C GLY A 329 -14.27 8.91 17.46
N ASN A 330 -14.35 10.10 16.88
CA ASN A 330 -15.01 11.25 17.48
C ASN A 330 -16.54 11.04 17.54
N GLY A 331 -17.22 11.80 18.40
CA GLY A 331 -18.68 11.75 18.55
C GLY A 331 -19.14 10.94 19.77
N THR A 332 -20.45 10.73 19.90
CA THR A 332 -21.04 9.91 20.98
C THR A 332 -21.43 8.53 20.45
N ASN A 333 -20.56 7.56 20.70
CA ASN A 333 -20.63 6.22 20.12
C ASN A 333 -21.30 5.20 21.06
N THR A 334 -22.24 4.42 20.53
CA THR A 334 -22.98 3.39 21.29
C THR A 334 -22.81 2.00 20.69
N PHE A 335 -22.07 1.13 21.37
CA PHE A 335 -21.78 -0.23 20.89
C PHE A 335 -22.38 -1.30 21.81
N THR A 336 -23.04 -2.28 21.19
CA THR A 336 -23.69 -3.38 21.90
C THR A 336 -23.24 -4.71 21.30
N ASP A 337 -22.74 -5.61 22.14
CA ASP A 337 -22.47 -7.00 21.76
C ASP A 337 -23.54 -7.91 22.34
N LEU A 338 -24.45 -8.37 21.49
CA LEU A 338 -25.50 -9.34 21.79
C LEU A 338 -25.10 -10.76 21.35
N SER A 339 -23.86 -10.97 20.92
CA SER A 339 -23.41 -12.27 20.42
C SER A 339 -23.00 -13.22 21.55
N MET A 340 -23.21 -14.52 21.32
CA MET A 340 -22.72 -15.60 22.17
C MET A 340 -21.73 -16.44 21.38
N VAL A 341 -20.46 -16.42 21.80
CA VAL A 341 -19.40 -17.18 21.12
C VAL A 341 -18.77 -18.17 22.08
N GLU A 342 -18.67 -19.43 21.67
CA GLU A 342 -18.01 -20.45 22.49
C GLU A 342 -16.52 -20.15 22.67
N GLY A 343 -15.99 -20.47 23.86
CA GLY A 343 -14.56 -20.30 24.19
C GLY A 343 -14.26 -19.17 25.19
N ARG A 344 -12.98 -19.06 25.59
CA ARG A 344 -12.55 -18.24 26.74
C ARG A 344 -12.37 -16.74 26.46
N ARG A 345 -12.39 -16.29 25.19
CA ARG A 345 -12.10 -14.89 24.85
C ARG A 345 -13.16 -14.36 23.88
N ASN A 346 -13.91 -13.34 24.32
CA ASN A 346 -14.82 -12.61 23.45
C ASN A 346 -14.04 -12.07 22.22
N PRO A 347 -14.40 -12.47 20.98
CA PRO A 347 -13.77 -12.02 19.74
C PRO A 347 -14.30 -10.66 19.25
N THR A 348 -15.15 -10.00 20.02
CA THR A 348 -15.56 -8.60 19.79
C THR A 348 -14.72 -7.69 20.67
N ARG A 349 -14.20 -6.60 20.09
CA ARG A 349 -13.44 -5.57 20.79
C ARG A 349 -13.97 -4.20 20.41
N PHE A 350 -14.30 -3.39 21.41
CA PHE A 350 -14.77 -2.03 21.22
C PHE A 350 -13.68 -1.04 21.63
N TYR A 351 -13.50 -0.02 20.80
CA TYR A 351 -12.59 1.11 21.01
C TYR A 351 -13.36 2.39 20.80
N ASP A 352 -12.99 3.43 21.55
CA ASP A 352 -13.51 4.77 21.35
C ASP A 352 -15.07 4.81 21.49
N ALA A 353 -15.59 4.05 22.46
CA ALA A 353 -17.01 4.03 22.83
C ALA A 353 -17.36 5.15 23.83
N GLY A 354 -18.62 5.60 23.82
CA GLY A 354 -19.05 6.78 24.57
C GLY A 354 -18.69 8.07 23.84
N THR A 355 -18.60 9.18 24.59
CA THR A 355 -18.19 10.48 24.02
C THR A 355 -16.68 10.55 23.91
N VAL A 356 -16.20 10.73 22.67
CA VAL A 356 -14.78 10.82 22.35
C VAL A 356 -14.55 12.06 21.48
N GLU A 357 -13.45 12.77 21.74
CA GLU A 357 -13.11 14.00 21.03
C GLU A 357 -11.62 14.02 20.67
N ASN A 358 -11.25 14.87 19.71
CA ASN A 358 -9.87 15.16 19.31
C ASN A 358 -9.08 13.95 18.76
N VAL A 359 -9.77 12.92 18.26
CA VAL A 359 -9.13 11.87 17.47
C VAL A 359 -8.62 12.49 16.18
N LYS A 360 -7.31 12.38 15.97
CA LYS A 360 -6.64 12.76 14.72
C LYS A 360 -6.48 11.54 13.86
N TYR A 361 -6.75 11.67 12.57
CA TYR A 361 -6.53 10.63 11.58
C TYR A 361 -5.25 10.93 10.81
N ALA A 362 -4.58 9.89 10.28
CA ALA A 362 -3.53 10.13 9.29
C ALA A 362 -4.14 10.95 8.15
N ARG A 363 -3.40 11.97 7.69
CA ARG A 363 -3.91 12.90 6.68
C ARG A 363 -4.15 12.18 5.36
N ASP A 364 -5.15 12.68 4.65
CA ASP A 364 -5.45 12.29 3.27
C ASP A 364 -4.41 12.81 2.26
N THR A 365 -3.39 13.57 2.69
CA THR A 365 -2.34 14.16 1.82
C THR A 365 -0.96 14.33 2.50
N VAL A 366 0.02 14.48 1.61
CA VAL A 366 1.48 14.59 1.74
C VAL A 366 1.95 15.50 2.89
N ASP A 367 2.90 15.00 3.69
CA ASP A 367 3.86 15.89 4.36
C ASP A 367 5.25 15.60 3.78
N GLU A 368 5.66 16.45 2.85
CA GLU A 368 6.94 16.38 2.13
C GLU A 368 8.13 16.59 3.08
N ASN A 369 7.90 17.11 4.30
CA ASN A 369 8.97 17.52 5.21
C ASN A 369 9.25 16.53 6.35
N ILE A 370 8.48 15.43 6.47
CA ILE A 370 8.63 14.48 7.57
C ILE A 370 8.51 13.04 7.06
N ASN A 371 9.54 12.56 6.37
CA ASN A 371 10.09 11.19 6.46
C ASN A 371 10.99 10.89 5.27
N PHE A 372 12.29 10.79 5.49
CA PHE A 372 13.23 10.20 4.52
C PHE A 372 12.88 8.75 4.14
N ASP A 373 12.03 8.07 4.92
CA ASP A 373 11.52 6.73 4.63
C ASP A 373 10.30 6.71 3.69
N ASN A 374 9.65 7.85 3.42
CA ASN A 374 8.28 7.85 2.88
C ASN A 374 7.90 9.11 2.05
N ALA A 375 8.84 9.73 1.36
CA ALA A 375 8.61 10.94 0.54
C ALA A 375 7.60 10.78 -0.63
N PHE A 376 7.03 9.59 -0.82
CA PHE A 376 6.02 9.27 -1.86
C PHE A 376 4.74 8.63 -1.28
N ASN A 377 4.51 8.71 0.04
CA ASN A 377 3.35 8.10 0.69
C ASN A 377 2.06 8.92 0.53
N HIS A 378 1.45 8.85 -0.65
CA HIS A 378 0.02 9.12 -0.82
C HIS A 378 -0.75 7.90 -0.34
N TYR A 379 -0.82 7.66 0.97
CA TYR A 379 -1.70 6.63 1.50
C TYR A 379 -2.98 7.28 1.97
N PHE A 380 -4.10 6.90 1.36
CA PHE A 380 -5.40 7.09 1.98
C PHE A 380 -5.50 6.17 3.21
N ASN A 381 -4.92 6.63 4.30
CA ASN A 381 -4.77 5.88 5.54
C ASN A 381 -5.58 6.58 6.63
N ARG A 382 -6.91 6.42 6.59
CA ARG A 382 -7.83 7.01 7.55
C ARG A 382 -7.85 6.24 8.89
N ARG A 383 -6.68 5.77 9.35
CA ARG A 383 -6.52 5.18 10.70
C ARG A 383 -6.21 6.29 11.71
N PRO A 384 -6.70 6.17 12.95
CA PRO A 384 -6.35 7.09 14.03
C PRO A 384 -4.84 7.14 14.28
N TRP A 385 -4.33 8.33 14.61
CA TRP A 385 -2.99 8.49 15.17
C TRP A 385 -2.91 7.76 16.50
N LEU A 386 -1.72 7.27 16.81
CA LEU A 386 -1.46 6.45 17.98
C LEU A 386 -0.73 7.28 19.03
N ARG A 387 -1.14 7.15 20.30
CA ARG A 387 -0.33 7.66 21.41
C ARG A 387 0.73 6.61 21.74
N ALA A 388 1.99 6.93 21.50
CA ALA A 388 3.12 6.06 21.79
C ALA A 388 4.35 6.91 22.17
N TYR A 389 5.16 6.41 23.10
CA TYR A 389 6.37 7.10 23.58
C TYR A 389 6.09 8.52 24.13
N GLY A 390 4.95 8.70 24.80
CA GLY A 390 4.53 10.00 25.34
C GLY A 390 4.09 11.04 24.29
N LYS A 391 4.06 10.69 23.01
CA LYS A 391 3.66 11.58 21.90
C LYS A 391 2.59 10.96 21.02
N LEU A 392 1.94 11.81 20.22
CA LEU A 392 1.02 11.36 19.18
C LEU A 392 1.83 11.13 17.90
N ILE A 393 1.74 9.93 17.33
CA ILE A 393 2.45 9.53 16.11
C ILE A 393 1.46 9.08 15.04
N PRO A 394 1.79 9.22 13.74
CA PRO A 394 0.98 8.66 12.67
C PRO A 394 0.86 7.13 12.81
N PRO A 395 -0.23 6.53 12.31
CA PRO A 395 -0.43 5.08 12.34
C PRO A 395 0.73 4.35 11.68
N GLN A 396 1.20 3.30 12.34
CA GLN A 396 2.29 2.44 11.88
C GLN A 396 1.74 1.15 11.28
N THR A 397 2.59 0.34 10.67
CA THR A 397 2.22 -1.01 10.25
C THR A 397 1.69 -1.82 11.44
N ASP A 398 0.46 -2.31 11.34
CA ASP A 398 -0.27 -2.98 12.42
C ASP A 398 -0.86 -4.33 11.99
N ARG A 399 -0.37 -4.87 10.86
CA ARG A 399 -0.79 -6.14 10.28
C ARG A 399 0.39 -6.82 9.57
N GLY A 400 0.34 -8.14 9.46
CA GLY A 400 1.36 -8.94 8.79
C GLY A 400 2.69 -9.01 9.54
N GLY A 401 3.76 -9.25 8.80
CA GLY A 401 5.12 -9.37 9.33
C GLY A 401 6.14 -9.28 8.21
N GLY A 402 7.39 -9.06 8.57
CA GLY A 402 8.48 -8.88 7.61
C GLY A 402 9.79 -9.40 8.17
N MET A 403 10.74 -9.65 7.28
CA MET A 403 12.09 -10.06 7.64
C MET A 403 13.07 -9.08 7.00
N ARG A 404 14.03 -8.58 7.78
CA ARG A 404 15.06 -7.64 7.33
C ARG A 404 16.45 -8.26 7.57
N PRO A 405 17.30 -8.39 6.55
CA PRO A 405 18.68 -8.81 6.75
C PRO A 405 19.44 -7.73 7.52
N ILE A 406 20.47 -8.15 8.25
CA ILE A 406 21.44 -7.28 8.90
C ILE A 406 22.75 -7.47 8.15
N GLY A 407 23.34 -6.37 7.69
CA GLY A 407 24.67 -6.30 7.10
C GLY A 407 25.31 -4.99 7.51
N GLU A 408 25.98 -5.01 8.66
CA GLU A 408 26.57 -3.82 9.28
C GLU A 408 28.08 -4.01 9.44
N ILE A 409 28.85 -2.92 9.41
CA ILE A 409 30.28 -2.94 9.73
C ILE A 409 30.47 -2.10 10.99
N HIS A 410 31.06 -2.72 12.01
CA HIS A 410 31.32 -2.10 13.30
C HIS A 410 32.82 -2.03 13.57
N SER A 411 33.23 -1.16 14.48
CA SER A 411 34.60 -1.09 14.99
C SER A 411 34.57 -1.07 16.52
N LEU A 412 35.43 -1.88 17.14
CA LEU A 412 35.59 -1.91 18.60
C LEU A 412 37.07 -2.03 18.97
N ARG A 413 37.51 -1.21 19.93
CA ARG A 413 38.89 -1.25 20.44
C ARG A 413 39.19 -2.66 20.97
N GLY A 414 40.32 -3.24 20.56
CA GLY A 414 40.73 -4.60 20.94
C GLY A 414 40.12 -5.74 20.11
N VAL A 415 39.07 -5.48 19.32
CA VAL A 415 38.49 -6.46 18.36
C VAL A 415 38.82 -6.09 16.92
N GLY A 416 38.95 -4.79 16.62
CA GLY A 416 39.17 -4.24 15.28
C GLY A 416 37.86 -3.92 14.56
N ILE A 417 37.93 -3.78 13.23
CA ILE A 417 36.76 -3.69 12.36
C ILE A 417 36.20 -5.10 12.16
N TYR A 418 34.88 -5.26 12.32
CA TYR A 418 34.21 -6.54 12.15
C TYR A 418 32.84 -6.38 11.49
N PRO A 419 32.48 -7.25 10.54
CA PRO A 419 31.12 -7.31 10.01
C PRO A 419 30.17 -7.97 11.01
N VAL A 420 28.90 -7.55 10.97
CA VAL A 420 27.77 -8.18 11.64
C VAL A 420 26.79 -8.61 10.56
N ILE A 421 26.48 -9.90 10.52
CA ILE A 421 25.52 -10.49 9.59
C ILE A 421 24.41 -11.13 10.40
N GLY A 422 23.16 -10.93 10.00
CA GLY A 422 22.04 -11.49 10.73
C GLY A 422 20.70 -11.23 10.06
N VAL A 423 19.65 -11.43 10.83
CA VAL A 423 18.28 -11.26 10.39
C VAL A 423 17.40 -10.80 11.54
N THR A 424 16.46 -9.90 11.24
CA THR A 424 15.40 -9.50 12.16
C THR A 424 14.04 -9.80 11.54
N ARG A 425 13.19 -10.51 12.28
CA ARG A 425 11.79 -10.77 11.91
C ARG A 425 10.87 -9.91 12.78
N TYR A 426 9.95 -9.21 12.15
CA TYR A 426 8.90 -8.42 12.78
C TYR A 426 7.55 -9.08 12.55
N SER A 427 6.68 -9.02 13.55
CA SER A 427 5.24 -9.27 13.44
C SER A 427 4.50 -8.07 13.98
N TYR A 428 3.52 -7.60 13.23
CA TYR A 428 2.74 -6.41 13.57
C TYR A 428 1.36 -6.79 14.10
N GLY A 429 0.71 -5.87 14.79
CA GLY A 429 -0.65 -6.08 15.31
C GLY A 429 -1.31 -4.76 15.65
N PHE A 430 -2.65 -4.77 15.67
CA PHE A 430 -3.48 -3.59 15.94
C PHE A 430 -2.99 -2.81 17.17
N ARG A 431 -2.71 -1.51 16.97
CA ARG A 431 -2.23 -0.56 18.01
C ARG A 431 -1.02 -1.08 18.84
N LYS A 432 -0.12 -1.86 18.23
CA LYS A 432 1.14 -2.31 18.87
C LYS A 432 2.35 -1.67 18.21
N VAL A 433 2.92 -0.67 18.87
CA VAL A 433 4.02 0.16 18.34
C VAL A 433 5.36 -0.23 18.99
N PRO A 434 6.44 -0.40 18.21
CA PRO A 434 6.53 -0.30 16.74
C PRO A 434 6.18 -1.62 16.03
N TYR A 435 5.97 -2.70 16.79
CA TYR A 435 5.61 -4.03 16.34
C TYR A 435 4.92 -4.78 17.48
N SER A 436 4.25 -5.90 17.19
CA SER A 436 3.79 -6.82 18.24
C SER A 436 4.90 -7.73 18.74
N MET A 437 5.81 -8.14 17.87
CA MET A 437 6.91 -9.02 18.21
C MET A 437 8.10 -8.76 17.28
N MET A 438 9.30 -8.73 17.84
CA MET A 438 10.56 -8.74 17.11
C MET A 438 11.38 -9.95 17.54
N THR A 439 12.01 -10.61 16.58
CA THR A 439 12.99 -11.67 16.82
C THR A 439 14.21 -11.41 15.96
N LYS A 440 15.37 -11.26 16.58
CA LYS A 440 16.64 -10.96 15.92
C LYS A 440 17.65 -12.06 16.21
N ALA A 441 18.42 -12.43 15.21
CA ALA A 441 19.60 -13.29 15.36
C ALA A 441 20.74 -12.73 14.50
N ASP A 442 21.92 -12.58 15.08
CA ASP A 442 23.10 -12.09 14.37
C ASP A 442 24.39 -12.74 14.84
N VAL A 443 25.35 -12.79 13.93
CA VAL A 443 26.71 -13.26 14.14
C VAL A 443 27.70 -12.18 13.72
N ALA A 444 28.84 -12.13 14.41
CA ALA A 444 29.92 -11.21 14.11
C ALA A 444 31.25 -11.93 14.24
N TYR A 445 32.21 -11.60 13.37
CA TYR A 445 33.55 -12.19 13.39
C TYR A 445 34.61 -11.11 13.16
N GLY A 446 35.47 -10.88 14.15
CA GLY A 446 36.57 -9.93 14.07
C GLY A 446 37.84 -10.60 13.58
N ALA A 447 38.11 -10.51 12.28
CA ALA A 447 39.26 -11.16 11.65
C ALA A 447 40.60 -10.73 12.27
N GLY A 448 40.75 -9.45 12.65
CA GLY A 448 41.97 -8.92 13.26
C GLY A 448 42.26 -9.43 14.67
N SER A 449 41.24 -9.92 15.38
CA SER A 449 41.38 -10.45 16.75
C SER A 449 41.06 -11.94 16.88
N ASN A 450 40.64 -12.59 15.78
CA ASN A 450 40.14 -13.96 15.73
C ASN A 450 39.06 -14.26 16.79
N ARG A 451 38.12 -13.33 16.97
CA ARG A 451 37.04 -13.43 17.95
C ARG A 451 35.69 -13.44 17.23
N TRP A 452 34.68 -13.97 17.89
CA TRP A 452 33.31 -13.97 17.36
C TRP A 452 32.26 -13.62 18.42
N ARG A 453 31.07 -13.29 17.94
CA ARG A 453 29.87 -13.10 18.75
C ARG A 453 28.66 -13.69 18.06
N VAL A 454 27.80 -14.36 18.81
CA VAL A 454 26.45 -14.75 18.40
C VAL A 454 25.46 -14.08 19.35
N ARG A 455 24.39 -13.50 18.81
CA ARG A 455 23.34 -12.85 19.59
C ARG A 455 21.98 -13.26 19.07
N ALA A 456 21.05 -13.49 19.99
CA ALA A 456 19.62 -13.61 19.74
C ALA A 456 18.87 -12.64 20.64
N ALA A 457 17.82 -12.00 20.10
CA ALA A 457 16.95 -11.13 20.86
C ALA A 457 15.49 -11.37 20.48
N LEU A 458 14.60 -11.23 21.45
CA LEU A 458 13.16 -11.27 21.30
C LEU A 458 12.57 -10.08 22.04
N ASP A 459 11.64 -9.35 21.43
CA ASP A 459 10.85 -8.33 22.12
C ASP A 459 9.37 -8.61 21.85
N LYS A 460 8.57 -8.79 22.91
CA LYS A 460 7.12 -9.00 22.82
C LYS A 460 6.38 -7.80 23.40
N ARG A 461 5.48 -7.22 22.61
CA ARG A 461 4.64 -6.08 22.99
C ARG A 461 3.17 -6.46 23.02
N PHE A 462 2.43 -5.81 23.92
CA PHE A 462 1.01 -6.05 24.13
C PHE A 462 0.17 -4.90 23.56
N GLU A 463 -1.10 -5.20 23.33
CA GLU A 463 -2.04 -4.24 22.73
C GLU A 463 -2.38 -3.15 23.74
N GLU A 464 -2.35 -1.88 23.30
CA GLU A 464 -2.68 -0.71 24.14
C GLU A 464 -1.96 -0.68 25.50
N SER A 465 -0.71 -1.15 25.52
CA SER A 465 0.11 -1.21 26.72
C SER A 465 1.53 -0.76 26.43
N ASP A 466 2.10 0.02 27.35
CA ASP A 466 3.52 0.37 27.34
C ASP A 466 4.41 -0.79 27.83
N VAL A 467 3.81 -1.91 28.26
CA VAL A 467 4.53 -3.10 28.72
C VAL A 467 5.08 -3.87 27.52
N HIS A 468 6.35 -4.24 27.62
CA HIS A 468 7.00 -5.16 26.70
C HIS A 468 7.97 -6.09 27.42
N VAL A 469 8.24 -7.24 26.81
CA VAL A 469 9.12 -8.29 27.37
C VAL A 469 10.31 -8.47 26.43
N PRO A 470 11.42 -7.78 26.70
CA PRO A 470 12.67 -7.99 25.99
C PRO A 470 13.45 -9.16 26.59
N ILE A 471 13.92 -10.06 25.74
CA ILE A 471 14.81 -11.17 26.08
C ILE A 471 16.01 -11.06 25.16
N THR A 472 17.23 -11.04 25.71
CA THR A 472 18.46 -11.07 24.92
C THR A 472 19.35 -12.19 25.44
N ALA A 473 19.83 -13.03 24.53
CA ALA A 473 20.84 -14.05 24.78
C ALA A 473 22.02 -13.78 23.86
N HIS A 474 23.24 -13.87 24.39
CA HIS A 474 24.44 -13.71 23.57
C HIS A 474 25.58 -14.57 24.10
N MET A 475 26.45 -14.97 23.18
CA MET A 475 27.71 -15.63 23.47
C MET A 475 28.79 -14.87 22.69
N SER A 476 29.73 -14.26 23.40
CA SER A 476 30.63 -13.25 22.83
C SER A 476 32.05 -13.41 23.34
N GLN A 477 33.01 -13.38 22.42
CA GLN A 477 34.43 -13.22 22.72
C GLN A 477 34.88 -11.76 22.56
N PHE A 478 33.95 -10.82 22.28
CA PHE A 478 34.26 -9.40 22.06
C PHE A 478 34.37 -8.58 23.35
N GLU A 479 33.96 -9.12 24.50
CA GLU A 479 34.07 -8.48 25.81
C GLU A 479 35.56 -8.38 26.20
N VAL A 480 36.23 -7.30 25.78
CA VAL A 480 37.64 -7.04 26.11
C VAL A 480 37.70 -6.16 27.34
N VAL A 481 38.00 -6.74 28.51
CA VAL A 481 38.35 -5.93 29.68
C VAL A 481 39.79 -5.47 29.50
N GLN A 482 39.98 -4.20 29.13
CA GLN A 482 41.31 -3.58 29.21
C GLN A 482 41.49 -3.02 30.62
N PHE A 483 42.10 -3.82 31.48
CA PHE A 483 42.53 -3.38 32.81
C PHE A 483 43.88 -2.68 32.67
N HIS A 484 43.91 -1.36 32.90
CA HIS A 484 45.11 -0.51 32.79
C HIS A 484 45.80 -0.27 34.14
N GLY A 485 45.57 -1.14 35.13
CA GLY A 485 46.12 -0.99 36.49
C GLY A 485 45.20 -0.26 37.47
N PHE A 486 45.57 -0.24 38.74
CA PHE A 486 44.99 0.64 39.76
C PHE A 486 45.91 1.86 39.95
N GLY A 487 45.46 3.07 39.57
CA GLY A 487 46.24 4.31 39.74
C GLY A 487 47.03 4.76 38.51
N ASN A 488 47.76 5.89 38.63
CA ASN A 488 48.43 6.68 37.58
C ASN A 488 49.55 5.96 36.78
N ASP A 489 49.61 4.63 36.75
CA ASP A 489 50.61 3.85 36.01
C ASP A 489 50.13 3.47 34.60
N VAL A 490 49.57 4.43 33.86
CA VAL A 490 49.24 4.24 32.43
C VAL A 490 50.30 4.97 31.61
N PRO A 491 51.13 4.28 30.79
CA PRO A 491 52.00 4.97 29.83
C PRO A 491 51.12 5.66 28.77
N ASP A 492 51.46 6.89 28.42
CA ASP A 492 50.77 7.74 27.43
C ASP A 492 50.46 7.05 26.09
#